data_AF-A0A645ITT5-F1
#
_entry.id   AF-A0A645ITT5-F1
#
_cell.length_a   1.000
_cell.length_b   1.000
_cell.length_c   1.000
_cell.angle_alpha   90.00
_cell.angle_beta   90.00
_cell.angle_gamma   90.00
#
_symmetry.space_group_name_H-M   'P 1'
#
loop_
_entity.id
_entity.type
_entity.pdbx_description
1 polymer ?
#
loop_
_entity_poly.entity_id
_entity_poly.type
_entity_poly.pdbx_seq_one_letter_code
_entity_poly.pdbx_strand_id
1 'polypeptide(L)' 'MKKIDVATYDIIKDELDGKFPGGQTLTFDAKNDGVGIPSENPNLSEETTKKVDEVYNKVKSGEITVKGEKGDLIK' A
#
# COMPACT_ATOMS: atom_id res chain seq x y z
N MET A 1 -1.98 -1.83 7.50
CA MET A 1 -0.75 -2.65 7.43
C MET A 1 0.25 -1.98 6.50
N LYS A 2 1.51 -1.91 6.95
CA LYS A 2 2.66 -1.55 6.13
C LYS A 2 3.45 -2.84 5.91
N LYS A 3 3.61 -3.30 4.67
CA LYS A 3 4.22 -4.61 4.35
C LYS A 3 5.75 -4.55 4.33
N ILE A 4 6.33 -4.21 5.48
CA ILE A 4 7.79 -4.08 5.64
C ILE A 4 8.49 -5.43 5.46
N ASP A 5 7.82 -6.52 5.85
CA ASP A 5 8.23 -7.90 5.63
C ASP A 5 8.44 -8.23 4.16
N VAL A 6 7.45 -7.91 3.31
CA VAL A 6 7.54 -8.11 1.86
C VAL A 6 8.65 -7.25 1.27
N ALA A 7 8.71 -5.97 1.63
CA ALA A 7 9.76 -5.07 1.15
C ALA A 7 11.16 -5.56 1.54
N THR A 8 11.34 -6.08 2.76
CA THR A 8 12.62 -6.62 3.22
C THR A 8 12.98 -7.90 2.47
N TYR A 9 12.01 -8.80 2.28
CA TYR A 9 12.20 -10.03 1.52
C TYR A 9 12.64 -9.75 0.08
N ASP A 10 11.95 -8.82 -0.59
CA ASP A 10 12.26 -8.44 -1.98
C ASP A 10 13.67 -7.86 -2.10
N ILE A 11 14.09 -6.99 -1.18
CA ILE A 11 15.45 -6.41 -1.18
C ILE A 11 16.52 -7.49 -0.96
N ILE A 12 16.31 -8.43 -0.02
CA ILE A 12 17.24 -9.54 0.21
C ILE A 12 17.33 -10.41 -1.05
N LYS A 13 16.19 -10.69 -1.68
CA LYS A 13 16.14 -11.45 -2.93
C LYS A 13 16.89 -10.74 -4.05
N ASP A 14 16.70 -9.43 -4.22
CA ASP A 14 17.39 -8.63 -5.24
C ASP A 14 18.90 -8.63 -5.03
N GLU A 15 19.39 -8.57 -3.78
CA GLU A 15 20.82 -8.71 -3.47
C GLU A 15 21.35 -10.09 -3.88
N LEU A 16 20.66 -11.17 -3.49
CA LEU A 16 21.05 -12.54 -3.85
C LEU A 16 21.05 -12.77 -5.37
N ASP A 17 20.14 -12.11 -6.09
CA ASP A 17 20.04 -12.15 -7.55
C ASP A 17 21.00 -11.16 -8.25
N GLY A 18 21.82 -10.40 -7.50
CA GLY A 18 22.79 -9.43 -8.03
C GLY A 18 22.18 -8.16 -8.63
N LYS A 19 20.92 -7.85 -8.28
CA LYS A 19 20.11 -6.73 -8.79
C LYS A 19 19.84 -5.66 -7.74
N PHE A 20 20.66 -5.61 -6.69
CA PHE A 20 20.44 -4.69 -5.58
C PHE A 20 20.29 -3.23 -6.04
N PRO A 21 19.18 -2.55 -5.71
CA PRO A 21 18.88 -1.20 -6.19
C PRO A 21 19.62 -0.12 -5.37
N GLY A 22 20.95 -0.20 -5.33
CA GLY A 22 21.79 0.74 -4.60
C GLY A 22 21.60 2.19 -5.06
N GLY A 23 21.48 3.11 -4.10
CA GLY A 23 21.30 4.55 -4.37
C GLY A 23 19.90 4.95 -4.87
N GLN A 24 18.94 4.02 -4.92
CA GLN A 24 17.58 4.29 -5.34
C GLN A 24 16.63 4.41 -4.16
N THR A 25 15.58 5.22 -4.32
CA THR A 25 14.44 5.24 -3.39
C THR A 25 13.35 4.33 -3.95
N LEU A 26 13.04 3.25 -3.23
CA LEU A 26 11.93 2.37 -3.55
C LEU A 26 10.66 2.85 -2.85
N THR A 27 9.57 3.00 -3.61
CA THR A 27 8.28 3.40 -3.06
C THR A 27 7.34 2.20 -3.01
N PHE A 28 6.84 1.91 -1.80
CA PHE A 28 5.87 0.86 -1.55
C PHE A 28 4.56 1.51 -1.09
N ASP A 29 3.56 1.49 -1.95
CA ASP A 29 2.28 2.19 -1.78
C ASP A 29 1.10 1.26 -2.11
N ALA A 30 -0.09 1.83 -2.29
CA ALA A 30 -1.26 1.02 -2.64
C ALA A 30 -1.13 0.36 -4.02
N LYS A 31 -0.43 0.98 -4.98
CA LYS A 31 -0.33 0.50 -6.36
C LYS A 31 0.42 -0.83 -6.46
N ASN A 32 1.45 -1.01 -5.64
CA ASN A 32 2.21 -2.26 -5.54
C ASN A 32 1.88 -3.08 -4.28
N ASP A 33 0.73 -2.82 -3.67
CA ASP A 33 0.28 -3.55 -2.48
C ASP A 33 1.23 -3.47 -1.27
N GLY A 34 2.11 -2.47 -1.22
CA GLY A 34 3.02 -2.19 -0.11
C GLY A 34 2.32 -1.72 1.16
N VAL A 35 1.08 -1.22 1.04
CA VAL A 35 0.19 -0.87 2.15
C VAL A 35 -1.21 -1.43 1.92
N GLY A 36 -1.95 -1.71 2.99
CA GLY A 36 -3.33 -2.21 2.90
C GLY A 36 -3.94 -2.47 4.27
N ILE A 37 -5.08 -3.16 4.34
CA ILE A 37 -5.65 -3.69 5.59
C ILE A 37 -5.40 -5.21 5.68
N PRO A 38 -5.52 -5.84 6.86
CA PRO A 38 -5.53 -7.30 6.97
C PRO A 38 -6.52 -7.96 6.00
N SER A 39 -6.26 -9.20 5.58
CA SER A 39 -7.23 -9.96 4.75
C SER A 39 -8.48 -10.32 5.54
N GLU A 40 -8.32 -10.62 6.82
CA GLU A 40 -9.40 -10.88 7.75
C GLU A 40 -9.53 -9.73 8.74
N ASN A 41 -10.70 -9.09 8.77
CA ASN A 41 -11.01 -8.02 9.72
C ASN A 41 -12.31 -8.38 10.45
N PRO A 42 -12.26 -9.14 11.55
CA PRO A 42 -13.46 -9.61 12.25
C PRO A 42 -14.33 -8.48 12.82
N ASN A 43 -13.78 -7.27 12.92
CA ASN A 43 -14.46 -6.08 13.43
C ASN A 43 -15.09 -5.22 12.33
N LEU A 44 -14.98 -5.60 11.05
CA LEU A 44 -15.58 -4.88 9.94
C LEU A 44 -16.74 -5.69 9.35
N SER A 45 -17.85 -5.01 9.08
CA SER A 45 -18.95 -5.61 8.32
C SER A 45 -18.55 -5.84 6.86
N GLU A 46 -19.20 -6.78 6.18
CA GLU A 46 -18.98 -7.01 4.75
C GLU A 46 -19.20 -5.75 3.91
N GLU A 47 -20.21 -4.94 4.25
CA GLU A 47 -20.47 -3.67 3.58
C GLU A 47 -19.28 -2.71 3.71
N THR A 48 -18.70 -2.63 4.91
CA THR A 48 -17.54 -1.78 5.17
C THR A 48 -16.32 -2.27 4.39
N THR A 49 -16.06 -3.58 4.42
CA THR A 49 -14.97 -4.21 3.66
C THR A 49 -15.10 -3.92 2.17
N LYS A 50 -16.29 -4.09 1.58
CA LYS A 50 -16.55 -3.77 0.16
C LYS A 50 -16.26 -2.31 -0.18
N LYS A 51 -16.69 -1.36 0.66
CA LYS A 51 -16.41 0.07 0.46
C LYS A 51 -14.91 0.37 0.55
N VAL A 52 -14.21 -0.25 1.49
CA VAL A 52 -12.75 -0.10 1.61
C VAL A 52 -12.06 -0.63 0.36
N ASP A 53 -12.46 -1.80 -0.14
CA ASP A 53 -11.89 -2.39 -1.36
C ASP A 53 -12.15 -1.53 -2.59
N GLU A 54 -13.36 -0.97 -2.73
CA GLU A 54 -13.70 -0.05 -3.81
C GLU A 54 -12.78 1.19 -3.79
N VAL A 55 -12.64 1.85 -2.64
CA VAL A 55 -11.78 3.03 -2.50
C VAL A 55 -10.31 2.67 -2.71
N TYR A 56 -9.85 1.54 -2.17
CA TYR A 56 -8.49 1.06 -2.36
C TYR A 56 -8.17 0.83 -3.84
N ASN A 57 -9.09 0.23 -4.59
CA ASN A 57 -8.95 0.04 -6.03
C ASN A 57 -8.96 1.37 -6.82
N LYS A 58 -9.77 2.34 -6.40
CA LYS A 58 -9.74 3.69 -6.98
C LYS A 58 -8.44 4.44 -6.69
N VAL A 59 -7.83 4.22 -5.53
CA VAL A 59 -6.50 4.77 -5.22
C VAL A 59 -5.43 4.07 -6.07
N LYS A 60 -5.51 2.74 -6.23
CA LYS A 60 -4.63 1.96 -7.11
C LYS A 60 -4.69 2.42 -8.57
N SER A 61 -5.89 2.64 -9.10
CA SER A 61 -6.08 3.10 -10.48
C SER A 61 -5.64 4.55 -10.70
N GLY A 62 -5.49 5.32 -9.61
CA GLY A 62 -5.20 6.76 -9.65
C GLY A 62 -6.45 7.64 -9.82
N GLU A 63 -7.65 7.05 -9.87
CA GLU A 63 -8.91 7.80 -9.87
C GLU A 63 -9.05 8.66 -8.59
N ILE A 64 -8.61 8.12 -7.45
CA ILE A 64 -8.47 8.86 -6.20
C ILE A 64 -6.99 9.12 -5.91
N THR A 65 -6.63 10.39 -5.75
CA THR A 65 -5.29 10.79 -5.31
C THR A 65 -5.31 11.26 -3.86
N VAL A 66 -4.58 10.57 -3.00
CA VAL A 66 -4.39 10.96 -1.59
C VAL A 66 -3.31 12.04 -1.50
N LYS A 67 -3.59 13.16 -0.84
CA LYS A 67 -2.61 14.23 -0.62
C LYS A 67 -1.71 13.88 0.58
N GLY A 68 -0.44 14.26 0.48
CA GLY A 68 0.55 14.07 1.56
C GLY A 68 0.35 15.01 2.76
N GLU A 69 -0.56 15.98 2.64
CA GLU A 69 -0.84 17.01 3.64
C GLU A 69 -2.34 17.10 3.88
N LYS A 70 -2.73 17.44 5.12
CA LYS A 70 -4.14 17.70 5.46
C LYS A 70 -4.59 18.99 4.77
N GLY A 71 -5.51 18.88 3.82
CA GLY A 71 -6.19 20.04 3.23
C GLY A 71 -7.37 20.53 4.07
N ASP A 72 -8.12 21.51 3.55
CA ASP A 72 -9.21 22.17 4.28
C ASP A 72 -10.55 21.42 4.25
N LEU A 73 -10.62 20.29 3.54
CA LEU A 73 -11.86 19.57 3.26
C LEU A 73 -12.50 18.91 4.50
N ILE A 74 -11.71 18.59 5.53
CA ILE A 74 -12.21 17.98 6.79
C ILE A 74 -11.46 18.60 7.97
N LYS A 75 -12.20 19.24 8.89
CA LYS A 75 -11.66 19.83 10.13
C LYS A 75 -11.41 18.77 11.19
#